data_AF-A0A5Q4FYL4-F1
#
_entry.id   AF-A0A5Q4FYL4-F1
#
_cell.length_a   1.000
_cell.length_b   1.000
_cell.length_c   1.000
_cell.angle_alpha   90.00
_cell.angle_beta   90.00
_cell.angle_gamma   90.00
#
_symmetry.space_group_name_H-M   'P 1'
#
loop_
_entity.id
_entity.type
_entity.pdbx_description
1 polymer ?
#
loop_
_entity_poly.entity_id
_entity_poly.type
_entity_poly.pdbx_seq_one_letter_code
_entity_poly.pdbx_strand_id
1 'polypeptide(L)'
;MTVVVVILAIVVVLLAVLVAGLLRSHAEILRQLHDLGAGMGGGATAPGPDPGVPATEVNRPRTDGRVPAPASGVPDGRRAVDIVGTGPRGESLAIRTIEVEHDTVLVFLSTGCTTCSTFWSDLQDPDLPAGTRLVIVTRNPDEELPATVLDLAPAGSTVAMSTQAWDDLRVPGSPFVVHVHGPSGRVIGEGTAASWDQVLELFLRAGGDQRLGGGKASADARRERELDRVLLEAGIAPGDPSLYPATEDGGTDPADRSGG
;
A
#
# COMPACT_ATOMS: atom_id res chain seq x y z
N MET A 1 29.66 42.78 18.77
CA MET A 1 29.38 41.51 19.48
C MET A 1 27.95 41.47 20.03
N THR A 2 27.54 42.46 20.85
CA THR A 2 26.16 42.57 21.39
C THR A 2 25.07 42.63 20.31
N VAL A 3 25.27 43.39 19.23
CA VAL A 3 24.30 43.50 18.12
C VAL A 3 24.04 42.16 17.45
N VAL A 4 25.08 41.36 17.20
CA VAL A 4 24.96 40.03 16.58
C VAL A 4 24.22 39.07 17.50
N VAL A 5 24.49 39.12 18.81
CA VAL A 5 23.79 38.29 19.80
C VAL A 5 22.30 38.65 19.88
N VAL A 6 21.96 39.94 19.82
CA VAL A 6 20.56 40.40 19.82
C VAL A 6 19.84 39.93 18.55
N ILE A 7 20.46 40.06 17.37
CA ILE A 7 19.88 39.59 16.11
C ILE A 7 19.67 38.07 16.14
N LEU A 8 20.67 37.30 16.59
CA LEU A 8 20.54 35.84 16.72
C LEU A 8 19.40 35.46 17.66
N ALA A 9 19.29 36.11 18.82
CA ALA A 9 18.21 35.85 19.77
C ALA A 9 16.82 36.11 19.16
N ILE A 10 16.67 37.19 18.38
CA ILE A 10 15.42 37.48 17.66
C ILE A 10 15.13 36.39 16.64
N VAL A 11 16.11 35.98 15.83
CA VAL A 11 15.92 34.91 14.82
C VAL A 11 15.54 33.59 15.47
N VAL A 12 16.18 33.21 16.57
CA VAL A 12 15.86 31.98 17.32
C VAL A 12 14.45 32.04 17.89
N VAL A 13 14.03 33.17 18.44
CA VAL A 13 12.66 33.37 18.94
C VAL A 13 11.64 33.25 17.80
N LEU A 14 11.91 33.87 16.65
CA LEU A 14 11.03 33.79 15.47
C LEU A 14 10.93 32.35 14.94
N LEU A 15 12.05 31.62 14.87
CA LEU A 15 12.06 30.20 14.47
C LEU A 15 11.29 29.33 15.47
N ALA A 16 11.45 29.56 16.78
CA ALA A 16 10.71 28.82 17.80
C ALA A 16 9.19 29.06 17.70
N VAL A 17 8.78 30.32 17.46
CA VAL A 17 7.37 30.67 17.22
C VAL A 17 6.84 30.01 15.95
N LEU A 18 7.62 30.00 14.87
CA LEU A 18 7.23 29.37 13.62
C LEU A 18 7.07 27.85 13.77
N VAL A 19 8.01 27.17 14.42
CA VAL A 19 7.94 25.74 14.71
C VAL A 19 6.74 25.43 15.61
N ALA A 20 6.52 26.22 16.66
CA ALA A 20 5.35 26.05 17.53
C ALA A 20 4.03 26.27 16.76
N GLY A 21 3.98 27.23 15.84
CA GLY A 21 2.85 27.48 14.96
C GLY A 21 2.56 26.31 14.02
N LEU A 22 3.60 25.75 13.40
CA LEU A 22 3.49 24.55 12.55
C LEU A 22 3.00 23.35 13.35
N LEU A 23 3.58 23.07 14.51
CA LEU A 23 3.15 21.96 15.37
C LEU A 23 1.70 22.12 15.84
N ARG A 24 1.27 23.35 16.16
CA ARG A 24 -0.12 23.65 16.53
C ARG A 24 -1.08 23.49 15.35
N SER A 25 -0.65 23.86 14.14
CA SER A 25 -1.43 23.67 12.91
C SER A 25 -1.63 22.19 12.60
N HIS A 26 -0.61 21.36 12.76
CA HIS A 26 -0.74 19.90 12.60
C HIS A 26 -1.68 19.28 13.66
N ALA A 27 -1.62 19.75 14.90
CA ALA A 27 -2.56 19.32 15.94
C ALA A 27 -4.01 19.75 15.66
N GLU A 28 -4.20 20.93 15.07
CA GLU A 28 -5.52 21.45 14.70
C GLU A 28 -6.11 20.72 13.49
N ILE A 29 -5.30 20.36 12.50
CA ILE A 29 -5.74 19.56 11.34
C ILE A 29 -6.19 18.17 11.78
N LEU A 30 -5.48 17.53 12.72
CA LEU A 30 -5.87 16.24 13.29
C LEU A 30 -7.14 16.34 14.16
N ARG A 31 -7.34 17.46 14.87
CA ARG A 31 -8.59 17.74 15.61
C ARG A 31 -9.76 17.99 14.69
N GLN A 32 -9.60 18.77 13.62
CA GLN A 32 -10.64 19.00 12.63
C GLN A 32 -11.05 17.70 11.93
N LEU A 33 -10.09 16.83 11.60
CA LEU A 33 -10.39 15.50 11.06
C LEU A 33 -11.15 14.61 12.07
N HIS A 34 -10.83 14.72 13.37
CA HIS A 34 -11.58 14.02 14.43
C HIS A 34 -13.00 14.58 14.63
N ASP A 35 -13.18 15.90 14.59
CA ASP A 35 -14.49 16.54 14.70
C ASP A 35 -15.38 16.27 13.48
N LEU A 36 -14.80 16.19 12.27
CA LEU A 36 -15.49 15.72 11.06
C LEU A 36 -15.85 14.22 11.12
N GLY A 37 -15.13 13.42 11.90
CA GLY A 37 -15.44 12.02 12.18
C GLY A 37 -16.44 11.81 13.34
N ALA A 38 -16.58 12.79 14.24
CA ALA A 38 -17.44 12.72 15.43
C ALA A 38 -18.82 13.41 15.24
N GLY A 39 -19.24 13.63 13.99
CA GLY A 39 -20.53 14.23 13.62
C GLY A 39 -21.70 13.24 13.44
N MET A 40 -21.67 12.06 14.05
CA MET A 40 -22.82 11.14 14.10
C MET A 40 -22.99 10.56 15.50
N GLY A 41 -23.47 11.40 16.42
CA GLY A 41 -23.68 11.03 17.82
C GLY A 41 -24.58 12.02 18.55
N GLY A 42 -25.68 12.45 17.93
CA GLY A 42 -26.71 13.26 18.56
C GLY A 42 -28.07 12.59 18.34
N GLY A 43 -28.51 11.79 19.31
CA GLY A 43 -29.81 11.13 19.26
C GLY A 43 -30.96 12.12 19.32
N ALA A 44 -31.88 12.02 18.34
CA ALA A 44 -33.28 12.39 18.48
C ALA A 44 -34.09 11.82 17.28
N THR A 45 -34.92 10.81 17.59
CA THR A 45 -36.22 10.46 16.99
C THR A 45 -36.41 10.45 15.45
N ALA A 46 -36.73 9.25 14.93
CA ALA A 46 -37.14 8.93 13.56
C ALA A 46 -38.37 9.72 13.04
N PRO A 47 -38.62 9.78 11.72
CA PRO A 47 -39.46 8.74 11.08
C PRO A 47 -39.14 8.38 9.59
N GLY A 48 -39.26 7.08 9.25
CA GLY A 48 -39.77 6.57 7.95
C GLY A 48 -38.82 6.51 6.73
N PRO A 49 -38.69 5.34 6.03
CA PRO A 49 -37.89 5.19 4.82
C PRO A 49 -38.70 5.38 3.53
N ASP A 50 -38.25 6.26 2.63
CA ASP A 50 -38.68 6.29 1.22
C ASP A 50 -37.81 5.34 0.37
N PRO A 51 -38.40 4.52 -0.51
CA PRO A 51 -37.67 3.63 -1.40
C PRO A 51 -37.36 4.35 -2.72
N GLY A 52 -36.08 4.50 -3.05
CA GLY A 52 -35.66 4.76 -4.44
C GLY A 52 -34.63 5.87 -4.64
N VAL A 53 -33.40 5.68 -4.15
CA VAL A 53 -32.20 6.25 -4.77
C VAL A 53 -31.05 5.25 -4.59
N PRO A 54 -30.38 4.77 -5.65
CA PRO A 54 -29.20 3.94 -5.50
C PRO A 54 -28.06 4.80 -4.93
N ALA A 55 -27.74 4.56 -3.66
CA ALA A 55 -26.56 5.13 -3.02
C ALA A 55 -25.33 4.58 -3.74
N THR A 56 -24.64 5.44 -4.48
CA THR A 56 -23.30 5.15 -4.99
C THR A 56 -22.40 5.01 -3.77
N GLU A 57 -21.85 3.81 -3.59
CA GLU A 57 -21.05 3.41 -2.45
C GLU A 57 -19.74 4.22 -2.45
N VAL A 58 -19.72 5.35 -1.73
CA VAL A 58 -18.50 6.09 -1.45
C VAL A 58 -17.72 5.26 -0.43
N ASN A 59 -16.68 4.60 -0.93
CA ASN A 59 -15.74 3.77 -0.18
C ASN A 59 -15.11 4.59 0.97
N ARG A 60 -15.64 4.44 2.19
CA ARG A 60 -15.04 5.01 3.40
C ARG A 60 -13.81 4.18 3.79
N PRO A 61 -12.65 4.80 4.07
CA PRO A 61 -11.51 4.09 4.65
C PRO A 61 -11.89 3.54 6.02
N ARG A 62 -11.76 2.22 6.23
CA ARG A 62 -11.79 1.62 7.58
C ARG A 62 -10.46 1.92 8.28
N THR A 63 -10.52 2.48 9.47
CA THR A 63 -9.35 2.79 10.31
C THR A 63 -9.36 1.92 11.58
N ASP A 64 -9.41 0.60 11.42
CA ASP A 64 -9.30 -0.38 12.51
C ASP A 64 -7.85 -0.82 12.77
N GLY A 65 -6.85 -0.08 12.27
CA GLY A 65 -5.43 -0.38 12.50
C GLY A 65 -4.95 -1.69 11.85
N ARG A 66 -5.80 -2.33 11.05
CA ARG A 66 -5.45 -3.49 10.24
C ARG A 66 -4.85 -2.98 8.93
N VAL A 67 -3.55 -3.22 8.73
CA VAL A 67 -2.93 -3.07 7.41
C VAL A 67 -3.77 -3.90 6.43
N PRO A 68 -4.28 -3.33 5.32
CA PRO A 68 -4.98 -4.11 4.32
C PRO A 68 -4.07 -5.27 3.91
N ALA A 69 -4.56 -6.50 4.05
CA ALA A 69 -3.87 -7.64 3.47
C ALA A 69 -3.60 -7.31 2.00
N PRO A 70 -2.42 -7.66 1.44
CA PRO A 70 -2.18 -7.48 0.02
C PRO A 70 -3.36 -8.10 -0.72
N ALA A 71 -3.87 -7.40 -1.73
CA ALA A 71 -4.96 -7.85 -2.58
C ALA A 71 -4.52 -9.12 -3.32
N SER A 72 -4.56 -10.23 -2.60
CA SER A 72 -4.20 -11.57 -3.03
C SER A 72 -5.50 -12.18 -3.52
N GLY A 73 -5.62 -12.32 -4.84
CA GLY A 73 -6.77 -13.00 -5.45
C GLY A 73 -7.56 -12.22 -6.49
N VAL A 74 -7.09 -11.07 -7.00
CA VAL A 74 -7.61 -10.60 -8.30
C VAL A 74 -6.99 -11.49 -9.38
N PRO A 75 -7.76 -12.26 -10.18
CA PRO A 75 -7.22 -13.18 -11.18
C PRO A 75 -6.44 -12.49 -12.31
N ASP A 76 -6.40 -11.17 -12.33
CA ASP A 76 -5.62 -10.35 -13.24
C ASP A 76 -5.31 -9.04 -12.53
N GLY A 77 -4.10 -8.91 -11.97
CA GLY A 77 -3.63 -7.59 -11.53
C GLY A 77 -3.65 -6.59 -12.69
N ARG A 78 -3.47 -5.30 -12.41
CA ARG A 78 -3.52 -4.28 -13.47
C ARG A 78 -2.50 -4.58 -14.57
N ARG A 79 -2.83 -4.23 -15.83
CA ARG A 79 -1.88 -4.29 -16.94
C ARG A 79 -0.65 -3.43 -16.62
N ALA A 80 0.53 -4.04 -16.76
CA ALA A 80 1.79 -3.31 -16.75
C ALA A 80 2.02 -2.62 -18.11
N VAL A 81 3.03 -1.76 -18.16
CA VAL A 81 3.43 -1.02 -19.36
C VAL A 81 4.94 -1.12 -19.54
N ASP A 82 5.39 -1.05 -20.79
CA ASP A 82 6.80 -0.85 -21.09
C ASP A 82 7.23 0.54 -20.64
N ILE A 83 8.49 0.67 -20.22
CA ILE A 83 9.03 1.91 -19.68
C ILE A 83 9.82 2.61 -20.78
N VAL A 84 9.45 3.85 -21.09
CA VAL A 84 10.18 4.72 -22.02
C VAL A 84 10.68 5.93 -21.24
N GLY A 85 11.94 6.30 -21.44
CA GLY A 85 12.55 7.43 -20.75
C GLY A 85 13.98 7.67 -21.17
N THR A 86 14.74 8.33 -20.31
CA THR A 86 16.18 8.52 -20.49
C THR A 86 16.96 7.89 -19.35
N GLY A 87 18.16 7.41 -19.62
CA GLY A 87 19.10 7.10 -18.56
C GLY A 87 19.70 8.37 -17.98
N PRO A 88 20.33 8.28 -16.79
CA PRO A 88 20.86 9.45 -16.12
C PRO A 88 22.15 10.00 -16.79
N ARG A 89 22.69 9.33 -17.82
CA ARG A 89 23.74 9.88 -18.71
C ARG A 89 23.16 10.55 -19.98
N GLY A 90 21.83 10.61 -20.11
CA GLY A 90 21.13 11.25 -21.22
C GLY A 90 20.82 10.33 -22.42
N GLU A 91 21.14 9.04 -22.32
CA GLU A 91 20.78 8.05 -23.32
C GLU A 91 19.28 7.79 -23.35
N SER A 92 18.69 7.54 -24.52
CA SER A 92 17.28 7.13 -24.62
C SER A 92 17.14 5.64 -24.28
N LEU A 93 16.14 5.30 -23.46
CA LEU A 93 15.88 3.94 -23.02
C LEU A 93 14.44 3.52 -23.30
N ALA A 94 14.28 2.28 -23.78
CA ALA A 94 13.00 1.58 -23.86
C ALA A 94 13.19 0.21 -23.19
N ILE A 95 12.51 -0.01 -22.09
CA ILE A 95 12.62 -1.21 -21.27
C ILE A 95 11.32 -1.98 -21.40
N ARG A 96 11.41 -3.16 -22.02
CA ARG A 96 10.28 -4.06 -22.12
C ARG A 96 10.03 -4.76 -20.77
N THR A 97 8.80 -4.70 -20.29
CA THR A 97 8.36 -5.34 -19.02
C THR A 97 7.23 -6.34 -19.25
N ILE A 98 6.55 -6.27 -20.40
CA ILE A 98 5.47 -7.17 -20.79
C ILE A 98 5.90 -8.06 -21.96
N GLU A 99 5.30 -9.24 -22.08
CA GLU A 99 5.62 -10.21 -23.15
C GLU A 99 7.13 -10.57 -23.17
N VAL A 100 7.72 -10.66 -21.99
CA VAL A 100 9.11 -11.09 -21.76
C VAL A 100 9.13 -12.32 -20.87
N GLU A 101 10.18 -13.14 -20.98
CA GLU A 101 10.28 -14.40 -20.23
C GLU A 101 10.57 -14.21 -18.73
N HIS A 102 11.06 -13.03 -18.33
CA HIS A 102 11.48 -12.73 -16.97
C HIS A 102 10.48 -11.84 -16.24
N ASP A 103 10.48 -11.91 -14.91
CA ASP A 103 9.79 -10.91 -14.10
C ASP A 103 10.59 -9.60 -14.06
N THR A 104 9.89 -8.48 -13.89
CA THR A 104 10.53 -7.18 -13.70
C THR A 104 10.07 -6.55 -12.40
N VAL A 105 11.01 -6.10 -11.57
CA VAL A 105 10.75 -5.30 -10.37
C VAL A 105 11.16 -3.87 -10.66
N LEU A 106 10.18 -2.97 -10.66
CA LEU A 106 10.34 -1.55 -10.83
C LEU A 106 10.41 -0.91 -9.43
N VAL A 107 11.47 -0.16 -9.16
CA VAL A 107 11.64 0.56 -7.89
C VAL A 107 11.66 2.05 -8.16
N PHE A 108 10.58 2.73 -7.77
CA PHE A 108 10.39 4.15 -7.94
C PHE A 108 11.04 4.91 -6.79
N LEU A 109 12.11 5.65 -7.10
CA LEU A 109 12.92 6.37 -6.13
C LEU A 109 13.03 7.86 -6.50
N SER A 110 13.25 8.66 -5.46
CA SER A 110 13.64 10.07 -5.58
C SER A 110 14.95 10.29 -4.84
N THR A 111 15.76 11.24 -5.31
CA THR A 111 17.00 11.63 -4.62
C THR A 111 16.74 12.47 -3.36
N GLY A 112 15.56 13.11 -3.27
CA GLY A 112 15.17 13.99 -2.16
C GLY A 112 14.37 13.30 -1.04
N CYS A 113 14.12 12.00 -1.16
CA CYS A 113 13.28 11.24 -0.24
C CYS A 113 14.13 10.57 0.87
N THR A 114 13.82 10.86 2.14
CA THR A 114 14.60 10.34 3.29
C THR A 114 14.62 8.82 3.34
N THR A 115 13.46 8.17 3.18
CA THR A 115 13.36 6.69 3.18
C THR A 115 14.08 6.08 1.99
N CYS A 116 14.19 6.81 0.87
CA CYS A 116 14.84 6.33 -0.34
C CYS A 116 16.36 6.19 -0.16
N SER A 117 16.97 6.90 0.78
CA SER A 117 18.41 6.77 1.08
C SER A 117 18.81 5.34 1.47
N THR A 118 17.96 4.65 2.24
CA THR A 118 18.13 3.23 2.58
C THR A 118 18.03 2.36 1.32
N PHE A 119 17.01 2.59 0.48
CA PHE A 119 16.84 1.85 -0.77
C PHE A 119 18.03 2.00 -1.72
N TRP A 120 18.55 3.22 -1.91
CA TRP A 120 19.74 3.43 -2.75
C TRP A 120 20.97 2.65 -2.27
N SER A 121 21.07 2.44 -0.95
CA SER A 121 22.14 1.67 -0.33
C SER A 121 21.90 0.16 -0.45
N ASP A 122 20.68 -0.30 -0.16
CA ASP A 122 20.33 -1.73 -0.21
C ASP A 122 20.40 -2.29 -1.63
N LEU A 123 20.07 -1.47 -2.64
CA LEU A 123 20.10 -1.88 -4.05
C LEU A 123 21.51 -1.98 -4.63
N GLN A 124 22.57 -1.68 -3.86
CA GLN A 124 23.95 -1.90 -4.30
C GLN A 124 24.26 -3.39 -4.50
N ASP A 125 23.63 -4.27 -3.71
CA ASP A 125 23.75 -5.73 -3.82
C ASP A 125 22.39 -6.40 -3.57
N PRO A 126 21.45 -6.33 -4.53
CA PRO A 126 20.10 -6.80 -4.30
C PRO A 126 20.02 -8.32 -4.48
N ASP A 127 19.65 -9.04 -3.43
CA ASP A 127 19.37 -10.49 -3.48
C ASP A 127 18.04 -10.79 -4.20
N LEU A 128 18.06 -10.75 -5.52
CA LEU A 128 16.88 -10.96 -6.36
C LEU A 128 16.65 -12.45 -6.67
N PRO A 129 15.39 -12.91 -6.73
CA PRO A 129 15.08 -14.23 -7.25
C PRO A 129 15.58 -14.42 -8.68
N ALA A 130 16.03 -15.63 -9.00
CA ALA A 130 16.48 -15.98 -10.35
C ALA A 130 15.40 -15.67 -11.40
N GLY A 131 15.81 -15.12 -12.54
CA GLY A 131 14.88 -14.72 -13.60
C GLY A 131 14.09 -13.44 -13.30
N THR A 132 14.54 -12.63 -12.34
CA THR A 132 13.97 -11.30 -12.04
C THR A 132 14.93 -10.21 -12.45
N ARG A 133 14.44 -9.23 -13.22
CA ARG A 133 15.17 -8.03 -13.60
C ARG A 133 14.77 -6.87 -12.69
N LEU A 134 15.74 -6.17 -12.13
CA LEU A 134 15.53 -4.93 -11.40
C LEU A 134 15.70 -3.71 -12.31
N VAL A 135 14.78 -2.76 -12.19
CA VAL A 135 14.86 -1.45 -12.85
C VAL A 135 14.54 -0.38 -11.83
N ILE A 136 15.43 0.59 -11.68
CA ILE A 136 15.19 1.77 -10.86
C ILE A 136 14.55 2.84 -11.74
N VAL A 137 13.47 3.45 -11.26
CA VAL A 137 12.74 4.49 -11.99
C VAL A 137 12.73 5.77 -11.16
N THR A 138 13.22 6.87 -11.74
CA THR A 138 13.12 8.21 -11.14
C THR A 138 12.24 9.09 -12.02
N ARG A 139 11.95 10.32 -11.58
CA ARG A 139 11.33 11.32 -12.46
C ARG A 139 12.32 11.82 -13.51
N ASN A 140 11.80 12.55 -14.49
CA ASN A 140 12.55 13.10 -15.61
C ASN A 140 13.63 14.11 -15.16
N PRO A 141 14.62 14.42 -16.03
CA PRO A 141 15.71 15.36 -15.75
C PRO A 141 15.31 16.80 -15.36
N ASP A 142 14.07 17.20 -15.63
CA ASP A 142 13.50 18.49 -15.23
C ASP A 142 12.98 18.51 -13.78
N GLU A 143 12.73 17.33 -13.19
CA GLU A 143 12.28 17.16 -11.80
C GLU A 143 13.35 16.55 -10.89
N GLU A 144 14.23 15.71 -11.43
CA GLU A 144 15.32 15.05 -10.71
C GLU A 144 16.67 15.35 -11.36
N LEU A 145 17.70 15.60 -10.56
CA LEU A 145 19.04 15.93 -11.07
C LEU A 145 19.76 14.67 -11.57
N PRO A 146 20.09 14.56 -12.88
CA PRO A 146 20.71 13.34 -13.42
C PRO A 146 22.04 12.98 -12.78
N ALA A 147 22.86 13.99 -12.45
CA ALA A 147 24.14 13.79 -11.76
C ALA A 147 23.95 13.17 -10.36
N THR A 148 22.97 13.64 -9.59
CA THR A 148 22.66 13.07 -8.27
C THR A 148 22.14 11.64 -8.38
N VAL A 149 21.32 11.36 -9.39
CA VAL A 149 20.86 10.00 -9.68
C VAL A 149 22.03 9.08 -10.05
N LEU A 150 22.98 9.56 -10.87
CA LEU A 150 24.20 8.81 -11.20
C LEU A 150 25.05 8.47 -9.99
N ASP A 151 25.21 9.41 -9.05
CA ASP A 151 26.03 9.22 -7.86
C ASP A 151 25.43 8.20 -6.88
N LEU A 152 24.10 8.09 -6.84
CA LEU A 152 23.37 7.15 -5.96
C LEU A 152 23.14 5.78 -6.61
N ALA A 153 23.05 5.73 -7.94
CA ALA A 153 22.69 4.50 -8.65
C ALA A 153 23.76 3.41 -8.50
N PRO A 154 23.37 2.17 -8.16
CA PRO A 154 24.28 1.03 -8.15
C PRO A 154 25.00 0.84 -9.48
N ALA A 155 26.29 0.48 -9.43
CA ALA A 155 27.08 0.25 -10.62
C ALA A 155 26.47 -0.88 -11.47
N GLY A 156 26.20 -0.60 -12.76
CA GLY A 156 25.61 -1.57 -13.69
C GLY A 156 24.10 -1.75 -13.56
N SER A 157 23.42 -1.05 -12.65
CA SER A 157 21.96 -1.07 -12.58
C SER A 157 21.31 -0.39 -13.80
N THR A 158 20.13 -0.88 -14.18
CA THR A 158 19.29 -0.18 -15.16
C THR A 158 18.51 0.91 -14.44
N VAL A 159 18.77 2.18 -14.78
CA VAL A 159 18.05 3.34 -14.25
C VAL A 159 17.34 4.06 -15.39
N ALA A 160 16.04 4.27 -15.25
CA ALA A 160 15.22 5.05 -16.18
C ALA A 160 14.62 6.27 -15.49
N MET A 161 14.89 7.45 -16.02
CA MET A 161 14.25 8.71 -15.65
C MET A 161 13.00 8.87 -16.54
N SER A 162 11.81 8.66 -15.97
CA SER A 162 10.54 8.65 -16.71
C SER A 162 9.36 9.06 -15.83
N THR A 163 8.96 10.33 -15.85
CA THR A 163 7.73 10.78 -15.16
C THR A 163 6.48 10.10 -15.72
N GLN A 164 6.46 9.80 -17.03
CA GLN A 164 5.36 9.06 -17.64
C GLN A 164 5.15 7.69 -16.99
N ALA A 165 6.23 6.96 -16.67
CA ALA A 165 6.12 5.68 -15.97
C ALA A 165 5.47 5.80 -14.59
N TRP A 166 5.71 6.91 -13.88
CA TRP A 166 5.04 7.17 -12.59
C TRP A 166 3.53 7.36 -12.79
N ASP A 167 3.14 8.08 -13.83
CA ASP A 167 1.73 8.35 -14.13
C ASP A 167 0.99 7.09 -14.61
N ASP A 168 1.57 6.39 -15.59
CA ASP A 168 1.00 5.16 -16.18
C ASP A 168 0.85 4.05 -15.14
N LEU A 169 1.79 3.98 -14.18
CA LEU A 169 1.74 3.03 -13.07
C LEU A 169 1.04 3.59 -11.83
N ARG A 170 0.53 4.83 -11.89
CA ARG A 170 -0.21 5.53 -10.81
C ARG A 170 0.55 5.50 -9.48
N VAL A 171 1.84 5.75 -9.55
CA VAL A 171 2.75 5.71 -8.39
C VAL A 171 2.49 6.93 -7.51
N PRO A 172 2.06 6.74 -6.24
CA PRO A 172 1.63 7.85 -5.39
C PRO A 172 2.80 8.66 -4.79
N GLY A 173 4.01 8.11 -4.79
CA GLY A 173 5.18 8.70 -4.14
C GLY A 173 6.39 7.77 -4.16
N SER A 174 7.46 8.13 -3.46
CA SER A 174 8.66 7.29 -3.29
C SER A 174 8.99 7.04 -1.81
N PRO A 175 9.59 5.88 -1.48
CA PRO A 175 9.86 4.75 -2.36
C PRO A 175 8.58 3.96 -2.67
N PHE A 176 8.45 3.43 -3.89
CA PHE A 176 7.35 2.56 -4.29
C PHE A 176 7.85 1.44 -5.19
N VAL A 177 7.34 0.22 -5.00
CA VAL A 177 7.78 -0.96 -5.76
C VAL A 177 6.61 -1.52 -6.54
N VAL A 178 6.87 -1.95 -7.77
CA VAL A 178 5.93 -2.66 -8.62
C VAL A 178 6.59 -3.93 -9.16
N HIS A 179 5.98 -5.08 -8.90
CA HIS A 179 6.40 -6.37 -9.44
C HIS A 179 5.52 -6.74 -10.62
N VAL A 180 6.13 -6.83 -11.80
CA VAL A 180 5.50 -7.20 -13.05
C VAL A 180 5.87 -8.63 -13.40
N HIS A 181 4.85 -9.46 -13.64
CA HIS A 181 5.04 -10.76 -14.27
C HIS A 181 5.14 -10.57 -15.79
N GLY A 182 6.34 -10.82 -16.34
CA GLY A 182 6.63 -10.55 -17.75
C GLY A 182 5.72 -11.29 -18.74
N PRO A 183 5.57 -12.63 -18.62
CA PRO A 183 4.78 -13.41 -19.58
C PRO A 183 3.32 -12.99 -19.67
N SER A 184 2.69 -12.64 -18.55
CA SER A 184 1.28 -12.18 -18.55
C SER A 184 1.13 -10.67 -18.75
N GLY A 185 2.21 -9.89 -18.58
CA GLY A 185 2.18 -8.43 -18.59
C GLY A 185 1.30 -7.85 -17.49
N ARG A 186 1.27 -8.49 -16.32
CA ARG A 186 0.41 -8.10 -15.17
C ARG A 186 1.26 -7.65 -14.00
N VAL A 187 0.80 -6.62 -13.30
CA VAL A 187 1.31 -6.29 -11.97
C VAL A 187 0.81 -7.34 -10.99
N ILE A 188 1.73 -8.08 -10.36
CA ILE A 188 1.42 -9.14 -9.38
C ILE A 188 1.68 -8.71 -7.93
N GLY A 189 2.26 -7.53 -7.73
CA GLY A 189 2.40 -6.89 -6.43
C GLY A 189 2.82 -5.43 -6.57
N GLU A 190 2.32 -4.55 -5.71
CA GLU A 190 2.74 -3.15 -5.63
C GLU A 190 2.64 -2.62 -4.20
N GLY A 191 3.51 -1.70 -3.80
CA GLY A 191 3.47 -1.12 -2.45
C GLY A 191 4.69 -0.31 -2.05
N THR A 192 4.63 0.21 -0.82
CA THR A 192 5.76 0.88 -0.16
C THR A 192 6.28 0.01 0.98
N ALA A 193 7.58 0.11 1.24
CA ALA A 193 8.23 -0.57 2.37
C ALA A 193 9.31 0.36 2.95
N ALA A 194 9.75 0.05 4.17
CA ALA A 194 10.79 0.83 4.85
C ALA A 194 12.21 0.44 4.40
N SER A 195 12.40 -0.78 3.88
CA SER A 195 13.68 -1.30 3.38
C SER A 195 13.48 -2.30 2.24
N TRP A 196 14.56 -2.62 1.53
CA TRP A 196 14.53 -3.60 0.43
C TRP A 196 14.28 -5.03 0.90
N ASP A 197 14.85 -5.45 2.04
CA ASP A 197 14.64 -6.79 2.60
C ASP A 197 13.15 -7.07 2.87
N GLN A 198 12.42 -6.06 3.37
CA GLN A 198 10.99 -6.16 3.60
C GLN A 198 10.22 -6.38 2.28
N VAL A 199 10.68 -5.79 1.18
CA VAL A 199 10.10 -6.00 -0.15
C VAL A 199 10.33 -7.44 -0.60
N LEU A 200 11.54 -7.97 -0.41
CA LEU A 200 11.89 -9.34 -0.80
C LEU A 200 11.06 -10.39 -0.09
N GLU A 201 10.90 -10.25 1.23
CA GLU A 201 10.12 -11.20 2.05
C GLU A 201 8.63 -11.19 1.71
N LEU A 202 8.03 -10.00 1.60
CA LEU A 202 6.58 -9.87 1.43
C LEU A 202 6.11 -10.04 -0.01
N PHE A 203 6.87 -9.54 -0.99
CA PHE A 203 6.41 -9.46 -2.38
C PHE A 203 7.06 -10.50 -3.28
N LEU A 204 8.37 -10.71 -3.15
CA LEU A 204 9.13 -11.46 -4.17
C LEU A 204 9.25 -12.95 -3.84
N ARG A 205 9.43 -13.31 -2.56
CA ARG A 205 9.51 -14.72 -2.13
C ARG A 205 8.13 -15.36 -1.97
N ALA A 206 7.14 -14.64 -1.44
CA ALA A 206 5.76 -15.10 -1.34
C ALA A 206 5.09 -15.32 -2.72
N GLY A 207 5.48 -14.56 -3.75
CA GLY A 207 5.02 -14.76 -5.13
C GLY A 207 5.64 -16.00 -5.81
N GLY A 208 6.84 -16.41 -5.38
CA GLY A 208 7.52 -17.62 -5.85
C GLY A 208 6.80 -18.91 -5.45
N ASP A 209 6.31 -18.99 -4.20
CA ASP A 209 5.57 -20.16 -3.71
C ASP A 209 4.21 -20.36 -4.40
N GLN A 210 3.59 -19.28 -4.90
CA GLN A 210 2.36 -19.37 -5.69
C GLN A 210 2.56 -20.07 -7.05
N ARG A 211 3.78 -20.02 -7.63
CA ARG A 211 4.09 -20.67 -8.90
C ARG A 211 4.15 -22.20 -8.80
N LEU A 212 4.38 -22.74 -7.61
CA LEU A 212 4.33 -24.17 -7.31
C LEU A 212 2.96 -24.60 -6.73
N GLY A 213 2.13 -23.66 -6.28
CA GLY A 213 0.88 -23.91 -5.55
C GLY A 213 -0.44 -23.45 -6.21
N GLY A 214 -0.42 -22.84 -7.41
CA GLY A 214 -1.59 -22.25 -8.07
C GLY A 214 -2.80 -23.18 -8.33
N GLY A 215 -2.59 -24.50 -8.26
CA GLY A 215 -3.69 -25.48 -8.30
C GLY A 215 -4.54 -25.51 -7.03
N LYS A 216 -3.97 -25.21 -5.86
CA LYS A 216 -4.66 -25.32 -4.57
C LYS A 216 -5.53 -24.10 -4.28
N ALA A 217 -5.01 -22.89 -4.48
CA ALA A 217 -5.76 -21.65 -4.27
C ALA A 217 -6.97 -21.51 -5.22
N SER A 218 -6.81 -21.93 -6.49
CA SER A 218 -7.91 -21.95 -7.46
C SER A 218 -8.93 -23.07 -7.20
N ALA A 219 -8.48 -24.22 -6.68
CA ALA A 219 -9.36 -25.29 -6.23
C ALA A 219 -10.16 -24.91 -4.98
N ASP A 220 -9.53 -24.22 -4.02
CA ASP A 220 -10.17 -23.74 -2.80
C ASP A 220 -11.23 -22.67 -3.12
N ALA A 221 -10.92 -21.69 -3.98
CA ALA A 221 -11.89 -20.68 -4.42
C ALA A 221 -13.03 -21.22 -5.30
N ARG A 222 -12.84 -22.37 -5.96
CA ARG A 222 -13.92 -23.07 -6.69
C ARG A 222 -14.81 -23.82 -5.70
N ARG A 223 -14.20 -24.51 -4.74
CA ARG A 223 -14.90 -25.26 -3.69
C ARG A 223 -15.75 -24.34 -2.82
N GLU A 224 -15.23 -23.16 -2.46
CA GLU A 224 -15.95 -22.15 -1.67
C GLU A 224 -17.20 -21.65 -2.41
N ARG A 225 -17.08 -21.32 -3.70
CA ARG A 225 -18.23 -20.93 -4.55
C ARG A 225 -19.27 -22.03 -4.70
N GLU A 226 -18.83 -23.29 -4.74
CA GLU A 226 -19.74 -24.43 -4.80
C GLU A 226 -20.48 -24.64 -3.48
N LEU A 227 -19.78 -24.48 -2.35
CA LEU A 227 -20.37 -24.50 -1.02
C LEU A 227 -21.39 -23.37 -0.81
N ASP A 228 -21.04 -22.14 -1.18
CA ASP A 228 -21.95 -20.98 -1.07
C ASP A 228 -23.23 -21.21 -1.86
N ARG A 229 -23.13 -21.78 -3.08
CA ARG A 229 -24.29 -22.13 -3.89
C ARG A 229 -25.18 -23.17 -3.21
N VAL A 230 -24.59 -24.23 -2.65
CA VAL A 230 -25.34 -25.29 -1.95
C VAL A 230 -26.03 -24.74 -0.69
N LEU A 231 -25.38 -23.86 0.06
CA LEU A 231 -25.95 -23.23 1.25
C LEU A 231 -27.13 -22.31 0.88
N LEU A 232 -27.00 -21.51 -0.17
CA LEU A 232 -28.07 -20.65 -0.66
C LEU A 232 -29.26 -21.46 -1.20
N GLU A 233 -29.02 -22.56 -1.91
CA GLU A 233 -30.08 -23.48 -2.36
C GLU A 233 -30.80 -24.15 -1.18
N ALA A 234 -30.11 -24.37 -0.06
CA ALA A 234 -30.70 -24.85 1.19
C ALA A 234 -31.41 -23.75 2.00
N GLY A 235 -31.42 -22.49 1.51
CA GLY A 235 -32.04 -21.36 2.18
C GLY A 235 -31.20 -20.73 3.30
N ILE A 236 -29.92 -21.11 3.41
CA ILE A 236 -29.00 -20.65 4.44
C ILE A 236 -28.20 -19.46 3.88
N ALA A 237 -28.53 -18.26 4.35
CA ALA A 237 -27.89 -17.01 3.94
C ALA A 237 -26.81 -16.56 4.94
N PRO A 238 -25.90 -15.64 4.55
CA PRO A 238 -24.96 -15.03 5.50
C PRO A 238 -25.72 -14.39 6.67
N GLY A 239 -25.43 -14.84 7.90
CA GLY A 239 -26.14 -14.41 9.11
C GLY A 239 -27.24 -15.37 9.57
N ASP A 240 -27.44 -16.51 8.90
CA ASP A 240 -28.39 -17.53 9.32
C ASP A 240 -28.01 -18.10 10.71
N PRO A 241 -28.95 -18.18 11.68
CA PRO A 241 -28.66 -18.66 13.03
C PRO A 241 -28.08 -20.08 13.08
N SER A 242 -28.37 -20.93 12.10
CA SER A 242 -27.82 -22.28 12.01
C SER A 242 -26.31 -22.32 11.76
N LEU A 243 -25.75 -21.22 11.23
CA LEU A 243 -24.29 -21.05 11.05
C LEU A 243 -23.58 -20.72 12.37
N TYR A 244 -24.32 -20.35 13.41
CA TYR A 244 -23.81 -19.96 14.72
C TYR A 244 -24.53 -20.78 15.80
N PRO A 245 -24.17 -22.06 15.98
CA PRO A 245 -24.73 -22.85 17.07
C PRO A 245 -24.47 -22.12 18.39
N ALA A 246 -25.55 -21.85 19.13
CA ALA A 246 -25.44 -21.23 20.44
C ALA A 246 -24.61 -22.15 21.34
N THR A 247 -23.53 -21.62 21.91
CA THR A 247 -22.81 -22.30 22.99
C THR A 247 -23.74 -22.38 24.19
N GLU A 248 -24.34 -23.55 24.39
CA GLU A 248 -25.07 -23.89 25.62
C GLU A 248 -24.08 -24.03 26.78
N ASP A 249 -23.73 -22.92 27.44
CA ASP A 249 -23.20 -22.99 28.80
C ASP A 249 -24.38 -22.98 29.78
N GLY A 250 -24.95 -24.17 29.96
CA GLY A 250 -25.81 -24.50 31.08
C GLY A 250 -25.00 -24.59 32.37
N GLY A 251 -25.20 -23.64 33.27
CA GLY A 251 -24.78 -23.70 34.66
C GLY A 251 -25.97 -23.47 35.58
N THR A 252 -26.69 -24.53 35.90
CA THR A 252 -27.70 -24.56 36.97
C THR A 252 -26.96 -24.57 38.31
N ASP A 253 -27.15 -23.57 39.17
CA ASP A 253 -26.77 -23.66 40.59
C ASP A 253 -28.03 -23.58 41.46
N PRO A 254 -28.41 -24.66 42.17
CA PRO A 254 -29.58 -24.71 43.03
C PRO A 254 -29.19 -24.22 44.45
N ALA A 255 -29.41 -22.95 44.74
CA ALA A 255 -29.31 -22.42 46.09
C ALA A 255 -30.56 -21.63 46.50
N ASP A 256 -31.70 -22.33 46.53
CA ASP A 256 -32.83 -21.95 47.39
C ASP A 256 -33.41 -23.22 48.02
N ARG A 257 -32.96 -23.51 49.26
CA ARG A 257 -33.65 -24.24 50.34
C ARG A 257 -32.67 -24.60 51.45
N SER A 258 -32.62 -23.76 52.51
CA SER A 258 -32.71 -24.22 53.92
C SER A 258 -32.46 -23.09 54.93
N GLY A 259 -33.51 -22.72 55.67
CA GLY A 259 -33.47 -22.60 57.14
C GLY A 259 -33.09 -21.24 57.76
N GLY A 260 -34.10 -20.53 58.28
CA GLY A 260 -33.98 -19.37 59.17
C GLY A 260 -35.31 -18.65 59.32
#